data_AF-A0A8J4L937-F1
#
_entry.id   AF-A0A8J4L937-F1
#
_cell.length_a   1.000
_cell.length_b   1.000
_cell.length_c   1.000
_cell.angle_alpha   90.00
_cell.angle_beta   90.00
_cell.angle_gamma   90.00
#
_symmetry.space_group_name_H-M   'P 1'
#
loop_
_entity.id
_entity.type
_entity.pdbx_description
1 polymer ?
#
loop_
_entity_poly.entity_id
_entity_poly.type
_entity_poly.pdbx_seq_one_letter_code
_entity_poly.pdbx_strand_id
1 'polypeptide(L)' 'EHSSPWPAFTETVHEDSVSKRKERPGALKVSCGKCGNGLGHEFLNDGPKRGQSRF' A
#
# COMPACT_ATOMS: atom_id res chain seq x y z
N GLU A 1 -13.18 11.81 1.80
CA GLU A 1 -12.94 11.42 3.19
C GLU A 1 -12.68 9.92 3.23
N HIS A 2 -11.69 9.44 3.98
CA HIS A 2 -11.39 8.01 4.12
C HIS A 2 -11.66 7.60 5.57
N SER A 3 -12.29 6.44 5.76
CA SER A 3 -12.86 6.04 7.04
C SER A 3 -11.89 5.36 8.00
N SER A 4 -10.65 5.07 7.57
CA SER A 4 -9.66 4.42 8.44
C SER A 4 -8.90 5.43 9.30
N PRO A 5 -8.39 5.04 10.48
CA PRO A 5 -7.58 5.89 11.35
C PRO A 5 -6.15 6.10 10.83
N TRP A 6 -5.79 5.49 9.70
CA TRP A 6 -4.45 5.53 9.12
C TRP A 6 -4.42 6.42 7.88
N PRO A 7 -3.28 7.09 7.60
CA PRO A 7 -3.12 7.83 6.36
C PRO A 7 -3.27 6.90 5.16
N ALA A 8 -3.83 7.42 4.07
CA ALA A 8 -4.07 6.66 2.85
C ALA A 8 -3.40 7.32 1.66
N PHE A 9 -2.72 6.54 0.84
CA PHE A 9 -2.02 7.01 -0.36
C PHE A 9 -2.39 6.17 -1.56
N THR A 10 -2.19 6.71 -2.76
CA THR A 10 -2.51 6.01 -4.01
C THR A 10 -1.29 5.55 -4.80
N GLU A 11 -0.11 6.10 -4.50
CA GLU A 11 1.13 5.82 -5.20
C GLU A 11 2.34 6.03 -4.28
N THR A 12 3.47 5.44 -4.65
CA THR A 12 4.76 5.65 -3.99
C THR A 12 5.59 6.68 -4.74
N VAL A 13 6.46 7.39 -4.04
CA VAL A 13 7.30 8.45 -4.64
C VAL A 13 8.28 7.88 -5.68
N HIS A 14 8.86 6.72 -5.38
CA HIS A 14 9.74 5.96 -6.28
C HIS A 14 9.25 4.51 -6.40
N GLU A 15 9.58 3.85 -7.51
CA GLU A 15 9.20 2.45 -7.78
C GLU A 15 9.74 1.47 -6.73
N ASP A 16 10.91 1.76 -6.16
CA ASP A 16 11.57 0.93 -5.14
C ASP A 16 11.38 1.45 -3.70
N SER A 17 10.48 2.42 -3.50
CA SER A 17 10.20 2.97 -2.15
C SER A 17 9.74 1.89 -1.19
N VAL A 18 8.99 0.90 -1.72
CA VAL A 18 8.40 -0.16 -0.93
C VAL A 18 8.63 -1.53 -1.55
N SER A 19 8.87 -2.51 -0.69
CA SER A 19 8.80 -3.93 -1.02
C SER A 19 7.45 -4.49 -0.62
N LYS A 20 6.90 -5.37 -1.46
CA LYS A 20 5.55 -5.91 -1.32
C LYS A 20 5.60 -7.42 -1.13
N ARG A 21 4.82 -7.94 -0.18
CA ARG A 21 4.67 -9.39 0.04
C ARG A 21 3.19 -9.74 0.13
N LYS A 22 2.74 -10.75 -0.62
CA LYS A 22 1.34 -11.20 -0.55
C LYS A 22 0.99 -11.64 0.88
N GLU A 23 -0.07 -11.06 1.43
CA GLU A 23 -0.59 -11.46 2.74
C GLU A 23 -1.90 -12.24 2.58
N ARG A 24 -2.85 -11.70 1.81
CA ARG A 24 -4.13 -12.35 1.48
C ARG A 24 -4.63 -11.89 0.12
N PRO A 25 -5.66 -12.52 -0.48
CA PRO A 25 -6.25 -12.02 -1.72
C PRO A 25 -6.65 -10.54 -1.59
N GLY A 26 -6.19 -9.71 -2.53
CA GLY A 26 -6.46 -8.27 -2.54
C GLY A 26 -5.64 -7.41 -1.57
N ALA A 27 -4.73 -7.98 -0.76
CA ALA A 27 -3.89 -7.20 0.15
C ALA A 27 -2.43 -7.69 0.18
N LEU A 28 -1.50 -6.75 0.03
CA LEU A 28 -0.06 -6.97 0.12
C LEU A 28 0.46 -6.30 1.39
N LYS A 29 1.30 -6.98 2.15
CA LYS A 29 2.09 -6.34 3.22
C LYS A 29 3.19 -5.51 2.59
N VAL A 30 3.37 -4.29 3.09
CA VAL A 30 4.28 -3.29 2.56
C VAL A 30 5.36 -3.00 3.60
N SER A 31 6.61 -3.04 3.16
CA SER A 31 7.79 -2.67 3.93
C SER A 31 8.63 -1.65 3.17
N CYS A 32 9.47 -0.88 3.87
CA CYS A 32 10.45 -0.01 3.24
C CYS A 32 11.35 -0.81 2.29
N GLY A 33 11.47 -0.38 1.03
CA GLY A 33 12.26 -1.08 0.02
C GLY A 33 13.77 -1.03 0.24
N LYS A 34 14.25 -0.19 1.17
CA LYS A 34 15.68 -0.07 1.51
C LYS A 34 16.06 -0.78 2.80
N CYS A 35 15.33 -0.55 3.90
CA CYS A 35 15.68 -1.10 5.22
C CYS A 35 14.78 -2.25 5.69
N GLY A 36 13.72 -2.58 4.95
CA GLY A 36 12.81 -3.69 5.28
C GLY A 36 11.83 -3.42 6.42
N ASN A 37 11.84 -2.22 7.03
CA ASN A 37 10.91 -1.89 8.11
C ASN A 37 9.44 -2.01 7.65
N GLY A 38 8.57 -2.57 8.48
CA GLY A 38 7.15 -2.70 8.15
C GLY A 38 6.45 -1.34 8.15
N LEU A 39 5.68 -1.06 7.10
CA LEU A 39 4.96 0.21 6.93
C LEU A 39 3.44 0.04 6.99
N GLY A 40 2.92 -1.09 6.50
CA GLY A 40 1.47 -1.34 6.46
C GLY A 40 1.09 -2.28 5.33
N HIS A 41 0.07 -1.89 4.57
CA HIS A 41 -0.53 -2.73 3.54
C HIS A 41 -0.88 -1.94 2.28
N GLU A 42 -0.89 -2.60 1.14
CA GLU A 42 -1.48 -2.11 -0.10
C GLU A 42 -2.72 -2.96 -0.39
N PHE A 43 -3.87 -2.30 -0.45
CA PHE A 43 -5.14 -2.90 -0.85
C PHE A 43 -5.38 -2.66 -2.34
N LEU A 44 -5.42 -3.74 -3.11
CA LEU A 44 -5.52 -3.70 -4.56
C LEU A 44 -6.95 -3.31 -4.98
N ASN A 45 -7.07 -2.31 -5.88
CA ASN A 45 -8.34 -1.77 -6.37
C ASN A 45 -9.22 -1.08 -5.30
N ASP A 46 -8.65 -0.71 -4.16
CA ASP A 46 -9.35 -0.06 -3.03
C ASP A 46 -9.07 1.46 -2.95
N GLY A 47 -8.50 2.03 -4.01
CA GLY A 47 -8.27 3.46 -4.15
C GLY A 47 -9.53 4.23 -4.60
N PRO A 48 -9.47 5.57 -4.59
CA PRO A 48 -10.62 6.42 -4.95
C PRO A 48 -11.02 6.32 -6.43
N LYS A 49 -10.14 5.81 -7.30
CA LYS A 49 -10.41 5.56 -8.72
C LYS A 49 -10.42 4.06 -9.01
N ARG A 50 -11.23 3.64 -9.98
CA ARG A 50 -11.31 2.24 -10.43
C ARG A 50 -9.91 1.75 -10.84
N GLY A 51 -9.49 0.63 -10.25
CA GLY A 51 -8.19 0.01 -10.53
C GLY A 51 -7.02 0.55 -9.71
N GLN A 52 -7.22 1.60 -8.91
CA GLN A 52 -6.17 2.22 -8.11
C GLN A 52 -6.00 1.47 -6.78
N SER A 53 -4.76 1.29 -6.33
CA SER A 53 -4.49 0.76 -4.98
C SER A 53 -4.70 1.83 -3.91
N ARG A 54 -4.88 1.37 -2.67
CA ARG A 54 -4.76 2.20 -1.47
C ARG A 54 -3.68 1.62 -0.56
N PHE A 55 -2.65 2.42 -0.31
CA PHE A 55 -1.64 2.16 0.71
C PHE A 55 -2.12 2.71 2.05
#